data_AF-A0A2S1L9I0-F1
#
_entry.id   AF-A0A2S1L9I0-F1
#
_cell.length_a   1.000
_cell.length_b   1.000
_cell.length_c   1.000
_cell.angle_alpha   90.00
_cell.angle_beta   90.00
_cell.angle_gamma   90.00
#
_symmetry.space_group_name_H-M   'P 1'
#
loop_
_entity.id
_entity.type
_entity.pdbx_description
1 polymer ?
#
loop_
_entity_poly.entity_id
_entity_poly.type
_entity_poly.pdbx_seq_one_letter_code
_entity_poly.pdbx_strand_id
1 'polypeptide(L)'
;MGKARLYQHLPKSKKACIANVNFTDGHINTIARDYYEDASFSRDEQGYINLWDVYNLFTKANKSSYIDTFLDRNVNAFDFVKGIQKALMGDESYCWFLS
;
A
#
# COMPACT_ATOMS: atom_id res chain seq x y z
N MET A 1 -6.56 -0.32 5.95
CA MET A 1 -5.74 -1.50 6.35
C MET A 1 -6.51 -2.83 6.34
N GLY A 2 -7.69 -2.96 6.96
CA GLY A 2 -8.43 -4.23 7.01
C GLY A 2 -8.72 -4.86 5.63
N LYS A 3 -9.20 -4.06 4.67
CA LYS A 3 -9.43 -4.53 3.29
C LYS A 3 -8.15 -4.99 2.58
N ALA A 4 -7.00 -4.37 2.83
CA ALA A 4 -5.72 -4.80 2.25
C ALA A 4 -5.34 -6.20 2.75
N ARG A 5 -5.64 -6.56 4.01
CA ARG A 5 -5.46 -7.92 4.51
C ARG A 5 -6.43 -8.91 3.86
N LEU A 6 -7.70 -8.51 3.68
CA LEU A 6 -8.71 -9.33 3.00
C LEU A 6 -8.41 -9.56 1.51
N TYR A 7 -7.69 -8.64 0.86
CA TYR A 7 -7.39 -8.69 -0.57
C TYR A 7 -6.75 -10.02 -1.02
N GLN A 8 -5.86 -10.59 -0.19
CA GLN A 8 -5.22 -11.87 -0.50
C GLN A 8 -6.17 -13.07 -0.44
N HIS A 9 -7.31 -12.93 0.24
CA HIS A 9 -8.33 -13.96 0.41
C HIS A 9 -9.53 -13.77 -0.53
N LEU A 10 -9.53 -12.74 -1.37
CA LEU A 10 -10.61 -12.51 -2.32
C LEU A 10 -10.65 -13.60 -3.42
N PRO A 11 -11.86 -14.02 -3.85
CA PRO A 11 -12.02 -14.83 -5.05
C PRO A 11 -11.37 -14.15 -6.25
N LYS A 12 -10.75 -14.94 -7.14
CA LYS A 12 -10.05 -14.43 -8.34
C LYS A 12 -10.90 -13.48 -9.18
N SER A 13 -12.20 -13.76 -9.33
CA SER A 13 -13.14 -12.91 -10.07
C SER A 13 -13.28 -11.51 -9.49
N LYS A 14 -13.35 -11.37 -8.16
CA LYS A 14 -13.41 -10.07 -7.49
C LYS A 14 -12.06 -9.36 -7.52
N LYS A 15 -10.97 -10.12 -7.38
CA LYS A 15 -9.60 -9.59 -7.41
C LYS A 15 -9.27 -8.96 -8.77
N ALA A 16 -9.77 -9.51 -9.87
CA ALA A 16 -9.57 -8.97 -11.22
C ALA A 16 -10.19 -7.59 -11.45
N CYS A 17 -11.21 -7.21 -10.66
CA CYS A 17 -11.87 -5.91 -10.74
C CYS A 17 -11.29 -4.88 -9.77
N ILE A 18 -10.31 -5.26 -8.96
CA ILE A 18 -9.68 -4.40 -7.96
C ILE A 18 -8.23 -4.21 -8.37
N ALA A 19 -7.69 -3.02 -8.12
CA ALA A 19 -6.29 -2.75 -8.39
C ALA A 19 -5.35 -3.75 -7.69
N ASN A 20 -4.29 -4.13 -8.38
CA ASN A 20 -3.40 -5.15 -7.86
C ASN A 20 -2.50 -4.62 -6.72
N VAL A 21 -2.40 -5.40 -5.63
CA VAL A 21 -1.54 -5.13 -4.48
C VAL A 21 -0.72 -6.39 -4.14
N ASN A 22 0.58 -6.35 -4.43
CA ASN A 22 1.52 -7.46 -4.27
C ASN A 22 2.18 -7.49 -2.87
N PHE A 23 1.48 -6.99 -1.85
CA PHE A 23 1.95 -6.92 -0.47
C PHE A 23 1.30 -8.00 0.40
N THR A 24 2.11 -8.66 1.21
CA THR A 24 1.67 -9.71 2.14
C THR A 24 1.15 -9.08 3.44
N ASP A 25 0.45 -9.87 4.26
CA ASP A 25 0.01 -9.41 5.58
C ASP A 25 1.17 -8.91 6.44
N GLY A 26 2.33 -9.59 6.38
CA GLY A 26 3.55 -9.16 7.06
C GLY A 26 4.03 -7.77 6.63
N HIS A 27 3.97 -7.45 5.33
CA HIS A 27 4.30 -6.09 4.86
C HIS A 27 3.27 -5.07 5.34
N ILE A 28 1.97 -5.40 5.30
CA ILE A 28 0.91 -4.51 5.78
C ILE A 28 1.08 -4.23 7.28
N ASN A 29 1.49 -5.22 8.08
CA ASN A 29 1.78 -5.04 9.51
C ASN A 29 2.98 -4.12 9.74
N THR A 30 4.05 -4.31 8.97
CA THR A 30 5.22 -3.42 9.00
C THR A 30 4.83 -1.99 8.65
N ILE A 31 4.06 -1.76 7.58
CA ILE A 31 3.58 -0.44 7.19
C ILE A 31 2.71 0.18 8.29
N ALA A 32 1.83 -0.61 8.92
CA ALA A 32 0.97 -0.13 10.01
C ALA A 32 1.78 0.34 11.22
N ARG A 33 2.81 -0.41 11.61
CA ARG A 33 3.72 -0.04 12.70
C ARG A 33 4.51 1.22 12.33
N ASP A 34 5.14 1.19 11.16
CA ASP A 34 6.04 2.25 10.69
C ASP A 34 5.27 3.56 10.42
N TYR A 35 3.97 3.52 10.12
CA TYR A 35 3.11 4.71 10.09
C TYR A 35 3.11 5.48 11.43
N TYR A 36 3.27 4.81 12.57
CA TYR A 36 3.36 5.44 13.89
C TYR A 36 4.79 5.67 14.37
N GLU A 37 5.73 4.81 13.98
CA GLU A 37 7.04 4.70 14.64
C GLU A 37 8.23 5.06 13.72
N ASP A 38 8.02 5.18 12.39
CA ASP A 38 9.12 5.46 11.47
C ASP A 38 9.70 6.86 11.68
N ALA A 39 11.03 6.96 11.78
CA ALA A 39 11.69 8.23 12.05
C ALA A 39 11.68 9.23 10.88
N SER A 40 11.41 8.77 9.65
CA SER A 40 11.56 9.58 8.43
C SER A 40 10.27 9.71 7.62
N PHE A 41 9.40 8.71 7.67
CA PHE A 41 8.23 8.59 6.79
C PHE A 41 6.94 8.27 7.57
N SER A 42 6.91 8.50 8.89
CA SER A 42 5.69 8.34 9.69
C SER A 42 4.74 9.53 9.51
N ARG A 43 3.54 9.39 10.09
CA ARG A 43 2.54 10.46 10.15
C ARG A 43 3.04 11.68 10.92
N ASP A 44 2.47 12.84 10.63
CA ASP A 44 2.63 14.04 11.44
C ASP A 44 1.86 13.96 12.77
N GLU A 45 2.03 14.99 13.61
CA GLU A 45 1.38 15.08 14.93
C GLU A 45 -0.16 15.08 14.84
N GLN A 46 -0.72 15.56 13.74
CA GLN A 46 -2.17 15.56 13.48
C GLN A 46 -2.65 14.23 12.90
N GLY A 47 -1.73 13.31 12.58
CA GLY A 47 -2.00 12.00 12.02
C GLY A 47 -2.10 11.98 10.49
N TYR A 48 -1.79 13.07 9.81
CA TYR A 48 -1.72 13.08 8.34
C TYR A 48 -0.41 12.47 7.86
N ILE A 49 -0.44 11.94 6.65
CA ILE A 49 0.74 11.41 5.96
C ILE A 49 0.60 11.77 4.48
N ASN A 50 1.69 12.21 3.86
CA ASN A 50 1.69 12.49 2.43
C ASN A 50 1.96 11.21 1.63
N LEU A 51 1.61 11.25 0.34
CA LEU A 51 1.72 10.08 -0.53
C LEU A 51 3.16 9.64 -0.81
N TRP A 52 4.14 10.54 -0.70
CA TRP A 52 5.55 10.20 -0.84
C TRP A 52 6.01 9.34 0.34
N ASP A 53 5.62 9.69 1.56
CA ASP A 53 5.96 8.91 2.75
C ASP A 53 5.25 7.55 2.74
N VAL A 54 3.98 7.50 2.31
CA VAL A 54 3.27 6.24 2.09
C VAL A 54 4.03 5.34 1.12
N TYR A 55 4.49 5.86 -0.03
CA TYR A 55 5.30 5.08 -0.97
C TYR A 55 6.58 4.53 -0.32
N ASN A 56 7.27 5.35 0.47
CA ASN A 56 8.50 4.94 1.16
C ASN A 56 8.25 3.89 2.25
N LEU A 57 7.14 3.96 2.98
CA LEU A 57 6.74 2.91 3.93
C LEU A 57 6.54 1.56 3.22
N PHE A 58 5.92 1.56 2.03
CA PHE A 58 5.71 0.33 1.25
C PHE A 58 7.02 -0.25 0.71
N THR A 59 7.90 0.58 0.15
CA THR A 59 9.20 0.10 -0.38
C THR A 59 10.14 -0.36 0.74
N LYS A 60 10.11 0.29 1.90
CA LYS A 60 10.88 -0.12 3.08
C LYS A 60 10.39 -1.46 3.63
N ALA A 61 9.07 -1.66 3.74
CA ALA A 61 8.49 -2.93 4.18
C ALA A 61 8.86 -4.11 3.27
N ASN A 62 9.25 -3.82 2.03
CA ASN A 62 9.63 -4.79 1.01
C ASN A 62 11.15 -5.09 0.96
N LYS A 63 11.99 -4.35 1.71
CA LYS A 63 13.46 -4.38 1.62
C LYS A 63 14.10 -5.76 1.82
N SER A 64 13.44 -6.64 2.56
CA SER A 64 13.90 -7.99 2.87
C SER A 64 13.55 -9.04 1.81
N SER A 65 12.89 -8.62 0.71
CA SER A 65 12.47 -9.53 -0.37
C SER A 65 13.62 -9.88 -1.31
N TYR A 66 13.49 -11.01 -2.00
CA TYR A 66 14.40 -11.38 -3.08
C TYR A 66 14.40 -10.32 -4.20
N ILE A 67 15.54 -10.10 -4.87
CA ILE A 67 15.79 -8.91 -5.69
C ILE A 67 14.77 -8.71 -6.82
N ASP A 68 14.36 -9.78 -7.50
CA ASP A 68 13.38 -9.70 -8.59
C ASP A 68 12.01 -9.27 -8.07
N THR A 69 11.56 -9.90 -6.97
CA THR A 69 10.30 -9.55 -6.31
C THR A 69 10.34 -8.16 -5.66
N PHE A 70 11.53 -7.71 -5.24
CA PHE A 70 11.73 -6.38 -4.69
C PHE A 70 11.38 -5.30 -5.71
N LEU A 71 11.92 -5.41 -6.93
CA LEU A 71 11.65 -4.45 -8.01
C LEU A 71 10.17 -4.43 -8.39
N ASP A 72 9.58 -5.60 -8.64
CA ASP A 72 8.15 -5.71 -9.02
C ASP A 72 7.22 -5.09 -7.98
N ARG A 73 7.49 -5.32 -6.69
CA ARG A 73 6.68 -4.74 -5.60
C ARG A 73 6.89 -3.25 -5.44
N ASN A 74 8.08 -2.71 -5.75
CA ASN A 74 8.29 -1.26 -5.72
C ASN A 74 7.52 -0.57 -6.85
N VAL A 75 7.50 -1.15 -8.06
CA VAL A 75 6.63 -0.67 -9.14
C VAL A 75 5.17 -0.74 -8.71
N ASN A 76 4.75 -1.87 -8.11
CA ASN A 76 3.39 -2.00 -7.61
C ASN A 76 3.04 -1.01 -6.48
N ALA A 77 3.99 -0.68 -5.59
CA ALA A 77 3.80 0.36 -4.56
C ALA A 77 3.55 1.73 -5.21
N PHE A 78 4.32 2.06 -6.25
CA PHE A 78 4.14 3.30 -6.98
C PHE A 78 2.77 3.37 -7.66
N ASP A 79 2.36 2.30 -8.34
CA ASP A 79 1.04 2.20 -8.95
C ASP A 79 -0.08 2.30 -7.92
N PHE A 80 0.11 1.68 -6.75
CA PHE A 80 -0.84 1.74 -5.64
C PHE A 80 -1.01 3.16 -5.10
N VAL A 81 0.10 3.87 -4.85
CA VAL A 81 0.06 5.26 -4.37
C VAL A 81 -0.55 6.19 -5.42
N LYS A 82 -0.23 6.02 -6.70
CA LYS A 82 -0.90 6.74 -7.79
C LYS A 82 -2.39 6.43 -7.84
N GLY A 83 -2.76 5.18 -7.59
CA GLY A 83 -4.14 4.75 -7.48
C GLY A 83 -4.89 5.49 -6.36
N ILE A 84 -4.30 5.56 -5.17
CA ILE A 84 -4.85 6.35 -4.06
C ILE A 84 -5.01 7.82 -4.47
N GLN A 85 -3.99 8.41 -5.09
CA GLN A 85 -4.06 9.79 -5.58
C GLN A 85 -5.26 10.00 -6.52
N LYS A 86 -5.46 9.10 -7.49
CA LYS A 86 -6.59 9.15 -8.42
C LYS A 86 -7.93 9.01 -7.69
N ALA A 87 -8.01 8.10 -6.72
CA ALA A 87 -9.22 7.92 -5.91
C ALA A 87 -9.57 9.15 -5.07
N LEU A 88 -8.57 9.82 -4.51
CA LEU A 88 -8.76 11.12 -3.84
C LEU A 88 -9.24 12.22 -4.80
N MET A 89 -8.93 12.09 -6.09
CA MET A 89 -9.39 12.99 -7.16
C MET A 89 -10.74 12.57 -7.77
N GLY A 90 -11.38 11.50 -7.27
CA GLY A 90 -12.71 11.04 -7.70
C GLY A 90 -12.74 9.84 -8.66
N ASP A 91 -11.60 9.20 -8.93
CA ASP A 91 -11.54 7.97 -9.74
C ASP A 91 -11.84 6.71 -8.90
N GLU A 92 -12.81 5.90 -9.32
CA GLU A 92 -13.27 4.76 -8.52
C GLU A 92 -12.30 3.55 -8.49
N SER A 93 -11.29 3.51 -9.36
CA SER A 93 -10.42 2.33 -9.58
C SER A 93 -9.67 1.83 -8.34
N TYR A 94 -9.41 2.71 -7.36
CA TYR A 94 -8.76 2.36 -6.08
C TYR A 94 -9.63 2.66 -4.85
N CYS A 95 -10.86 3.12 -5.05
CA CYS A 95 -11.79 3.42 -3.96
C CYS A 95 -12.07 2.20 -3.07
N TRP A 96 -11.93 0.98 -3.58
CA TRP A 96 -12.11 -0.22 -2.76
C TRP A 96 -11.23 -0.22 -1.51
N PHE A 97 -9.97 0.23 -1.61
CA PHE A 97 -9.05 0.28 -0.48
C PHE A 97 -9.30 1.45 0.49
N LEU A 98 -10.02 2.49 0.05
CA LEU A 98 -10.31 3.71 0.81
C LEU A 98 -11.72 3.73 1.42
N SER A 99 -12.66 2.94 0.86
CA SER A 99 -14.02 2.76 1.36
C SER A 99 -14.09 1.99 2.68
#